data_AF-A0A133NRR7-F1
#
_entry.id   AF-A0A133NRR7-F1
#
_cell.length_a   1.000
_cell.length_b   1.000
_cell.length_c   1.000
_cell.angle_alpha   90.00
_cell.angle_beta   90.00
_cell.angle_gamma   90.00
#
_symmetry.space_group_name_H-M   'P 1'
#
loop_
_entity.id
_entity.type
_entity.pdbx_description
1 polymer ?
#
loop_
_entity_poly.entity_id
_entity_poly.type
_entity_poly.pdbx_seq_one_letter_code
_entity_poly.pdbx_strand_id
1 'polypeptide(L)'
;MKTLGAGIKVLDNKISYPNLTYNEYKFLKEYKYKPFSGEITSKYEDIRTGRYITSTGDNIKEARKYLTDMGLNPKKIDEILDSFAPQTLQVEIAGSKDYGIRFFDIDYKTRINPASPNGQYLFETFTSNINREGLALPPSWNQMTGIKQWQIEPGTIMLKGIADSQQLQGTQYIYPGGAEQIFIYQPWNYKTLLEP
;
A
#
# COMPACT_ATOMS: atom_id res chain seq x y z
N MET A 1 -11.74 37.19 35.98
CA MET A 1 -11.34 35.76 36.06
C MET A 1 -12.40 34.97 35.30
N LYS A 2 -12.10 34.41 34.11
CA LYS A 2 -11.72 32.99 33.86
C LYS A 2 -12.80 32.04 34.44
N THR A 3 -13.50 31.20 33.66
CA THR A 3 -13.01 30.33 32.58
C THR A 3 -14.12 29.96 31.58
N LEU A 4 -13.78 29.99 30.28
CA LEU A 4 -14.49 29.37 29.17
C LEU A 4 -14.44 27.84 29.29
N GLY A 5 -15.59 27.18 29.19
CA GLY A 5 -15.69 25.73 29.07
C GLY A 5 -15.17 25.29 27.70
N ALA A 6 -13.93 24.82 27.67
CA ALA A 6 -13.31 24.19 26.52
C ALA A 6 -13.83 22.75 26.37
N GLY A 7 -14.97 22.59 25.70
CA GLY A 7 -15.32 21.35 25.01
C GLY A 7 -15.05 21.55 23.52
N ILE A 8 -14.53 20.52 22.84
CA ILE A 8 -14.08 20.49 21.44
C ILE A 8 -12.59 20.87 21.28
N LYS A 9 -11.70 19.88 21.44
CA LYS A 9 -10.37 19.87 20.78
C LYS A 9 -9.58 18.56 20.98
N VAL A 10 -10.09 17.38 20.62
CA VAL A 10 -9.22 16.20 20.50
C VAL A 10 -9.76 15.19 19.47
N LEU A 11 -9.78 15.53 18.18
CA LEU A 11 -9.94 14.50 17.13
C LEU A 11 -9.29 14.82 15.78
N ASP A 12 -8.58 15.94 15.63
CA ASP A 12 -8.09 16.38 14.31
C ASP A 12 -6.69 15.88 13.90
N ASN A 13 -5.93 15.17 14.76
CA ASN A 13 -4.50 14.95 14.51
C ASN A 13 -4.03 13.48 14.54
N LYS A 14 -4.89 12.50 14.29
CA LYS A 14 -4.53 11.06 14.45
C LYS A 14 -4.51 10.21 13.19
N ILE A 15 -4.24 10.81 12.03
CA ILE A 15 -3.65 10.07 10.91
C ILE A 15 -2.21 10.58 10.78
N SER A 16 -1.33 10.07 11.63
CA SER A 16 0.10 10.27 11.45
C SER A 16 0.57 9.25 10.43
N TYR A 17 0.57 9.65 9.16
CA TYR A 17 1.76 9.30 8.39
C TYR A 17 2.90 10.00 9.12
N PRO A 18 4.03 9.35 9.40
CA PRO A 18 5.13 9.98 10.13
C PRO A 18 5.58 11.33 9.52
N ASN A 19 5.20 11.60 8.25
CA ASN A 19 5.59 12.77 7.49
C ASN A 19 4.41 13.59 6.88
N LEU A 20 3.13 13.33 7.20
CA LEU A 20 1.98 14.11 6.66
C LEU A 20 0.93 14.41 7.73
N THR A 21 0.41 15.65 7.72
CA THR A 21 -0.79 16.02 8.49
C THR A 21 -2.06 15.46 7.85
N TYR A 22 -3.15 15.37 8.63
CA TYR A 22 -4.46 14.91 8.12
C TYR A 22 -4.95 15.72 6.90
N ASN A 23 -4.75 17.04 6.90
CA ASN A 23 -5.16 17.90 5.80
C ASN A 23 -4.32 17.69 4.54
N GLU A 24 -3.01 17.46 4.68
CA GLU A 24 -2.12 17.12 3.56
C GLU A 24 -2.48 15.75 2.98
N TYR A 25 -2.74 14.74 3.82
CA TYR A 25 -3.22 13.44 3.36
C TYR A 25 -4.56 13.55 2.63
N LYS A 26 -5.53 14.29 3.20
CA LYS A 26 -6.85 14.50 2.58
C LYS A 26 -6.72 15.18 1.21
N PHE A 27 -5.89 16.23 1.12
CA PHE A 27 -5.58 16.89 -0.13
C PHE A 27 -4.97 15.89 -1.14
N LEU A 28 -3.91 15.18 -0.79
CA LEU A 28 -3.27 14.22 -1.69
C LEU A 28 -4.23 13.12 -2.16
N LYS A 29 -5.15 12.66 -1.29
CA LYS A 29 -6.19 11.68 -1.64
C LYS A 29 -7.20 12.24 -2.65
N GLU A 30 -7.64 13.49 -2.50
CA GLU A 30 -8.55 14.17 -3.45
C GLU A 30 -7.93 14.36 -4.84
N TYR A 31 -6.60 14.40 -4.93
CA TYR A 31 -5.87 14.53 -6.19
C TYR A 31 -5.23 13.23 -6.67
N LYS A 32 -5.43 12.10 -5.97
CA LYS A 32 -4.86 10.81 -6.34
C LYS A 32 -5.17 10.42 -7.79
N TYR A 33 -6.39 10.69 -8.25
CA TYR A 33 -6.85 10.35 -9.60
C TYR A 33 -6.72 11.52 -10.60
N LYS A 34 -6.09 12.64 -10.21
CA LYS A 34 -5.95 13.84 -11.05
C LYS A 34 -4.49 14.03 -11.47
N PRO A 35 -4.22 14.46 -12.72
CA PRO A 35 -2.89 14.91 -13.09
C PRO A 35 -2.56 16.18 -12.27
N PHE A 36 -1.39 16.20 -11.62
CA PHE A 36 -0.86 17.39 -10.98
C PHE A 36 -0.21 18.27 -12.05
N SER A 37 -0.76 19.46 -12.30
CA SER A 37 -0.28 20.40 -13.32
C SER A 37 0.57 21.54 -12.73
N GLY A 38 1.26 21.30 -11.60
CA GLY A 38 2.03 22.32 -10.89
C GLY A 38 3.23 21.74 -10.16
N GLU A 39 4.25 22.59 -9.96
CA GLU A 39 5.43 22.28 -9.16
C GLU A 39 5.00 22.09 -7.70
N ILE A 40 5.21 20.90 -7.12
CA ILE A 40 4.88 20.64 -5.72
C ILE A 40 5.95 21.34 -4.86
N THR A 41 5.71 22.61 -4.51
CA THR A 41 6.49 23.31 -3.47
C THR A 41 6.00 22.87 -2.09
N SER A 42 6.18 21.59 -1.78
CA SER A 42 6.08 21.10 -0.41
C SER A 42 7.18 21.78 0.41
N LYS A 43 6.82 22.34 1.58
CA LYS A 43 7.77 22.96 2.52
C LYS A 43 8.73 21.95 3.16
N TYR A 44 8.57 20.67 2.84
CA TYR A 44 9.43 19.59 3.29
C TYR A 44 10.47 19.31 2.21
N GLU A 45 11.65 19.91 2.38
CA GLU A 45 12.89 19.59 1.66
C GLU A 45 13.42 18.16 1.95
N ASP A 46 12.62 17.28 2.54
CA ASP A 46 13.03 15.92 2.93
C ASP A 46 12.21 14.83 2.22
N ILE A 47 12.11 14.98 0.90
CA ILE A 47 12.02 13.87 -0.07
C ILE A 47 13.45 13.41 -0.41
N ARG A 48 14.39 13.40 0.55
CA ARG A 48 15.86 13.33 0.33
C ARG A 48 16.40 12.08 -0.40
N THR A 49 15.55 11.15 -0.81
CA THR A 49 15.95 10.06 -1.72
C THR A 49 15.61 10.31 -3.19
N GLY A 50 14.93 11.40 -3.55
CA GLY A 50 14.91 11.92 -4.93
C GLY A 50 14.50 10.92 -6.01
N ARG A 51 13.58 10.00 -5.69
CA ARG A 51 13.05 8.94 -6.57
C ARG A 51 11.64 8.67 -6.03
N TYR A 52 10.51 9.01 -6.65
CA TYR A 52 10.16 9.20 -8.05
C TYR A 52 8.94 10.12 -8.09
N ILE A 53 9.03 11.26 -8.79
CA ILE A 53 7.86 11.98 -9.30
C ILE A 53 7.85 11.73 -10.81
N THR A 54 7.50 10.51 -11.22
CA THR A 54 6.94 10.33 -12.56
C THR A 54 5.53 10.94 -12.53
N SER A 55 5.03 11.47 -13.65
CA SER A 55 3.68 12.03 -13.73
C SER A 55 2.65 11.00 -13.24
N THR A 56 2.24 11.08 -11.97
CA THR A 56 1.41 10.11 -11.23
C THR A 56 0.13 9.70 -11.96
N GLY A 57 -0.39 10.59 -12.82
CA GLY A 57 -1.53 10.31 -13.68
C GLY A 57 -1.30 9.16 -14.65
N ASP A 58 -0.06 8.90 -15.06
CA ASP A 58 0.26 7.85 -16.01
C ASP A 58 0.36 6.48 -15.31
N ASN A 59 1.06 6.39 -14.17
CA ASN A 59 1.18 5.12 -13.42
C ASN A 59 -0.17 4.60 -12.92
N ILE A 60 -1.07 5.48 -12.43
CA ILE A 60 -2.41 5.04 -11.98
C ILE A 60 -3.28 4.60 -13.15
N LYS A 61 -3.19 5.29 -14.29
CA LYS A 61 -3.90 4.87 -15.52
C LYS A 61 -3.35 3.55 -16.05
N GLU A 62 -2.03 3.37 -16.04
CA GLU A 62 -1.36 2.15 -16.45
C GLU A 62 -1.73 0.97 -15.55
N ALA A 63 -1.65 1.13 -14.23
CA ALA A 63 -2.06 0.11 -13.28
C ALA A 63 -3.55 -0.24 -13.43
N ARG A 64 -4.43 0.76 -13.56
CA ARG A 64 -5.86 0.54 -13.80
C ARG A 64 -6.10 -0.20 -15.11
N LYS A 65 -5.40 0.20 -16.19
CA LYS A 65 -5.51 -0.45 -17.50
C LYS A 65 -5.08 -1.90 -17.40
N TYR A 66 -3.91 -2.17 -16.83
CA TYR A 66 -3.41 -3.52 -16.60
C TYR A 66 -4.45 -4.38 -15.86
N LEU A 67 -4.93 -3.93 -14.70
CA LEU A 67 -5.91 -4.69 -13.92
C LEU A 67 -7.25 -4.88 -14.66
N THR A 68 -7.67 -3.89 -15.46
CA THR A 68 -8.86 -3.98 -16.31
C THR A 68 -8.68 -5.03 -17.41
N ASP A 69 -7.52 -5.02 -18.08
CA ASP A 69 -7.18 -5.98 -19.14
C ASP A 69 -7.08 -7.41 -18.57
N MET A 70 -6.67 -7.56 -17.30
CA MET A 70 -6.71 -8.83 -16.56
C MET A 70 -8.12 -9.23 -16.11
N GLY A 71 -9.15 -8.43 -16.40
CA GLY A 71 -10.56 -8.75 -16.17
C GLY A 71 -11.09 -8.38 -14.78
N LEU A 72 -10.44 -7.47 -14.04
CA LEU A 72 -10.92 -7.08 -12.72
C LEU A 72 -12.15 -6.18 -12.76
N ASN A 73 -13.06 -6.42 -11.83
CA ASN A 73 -14.15 -5.50 -11.55
C ASN A 73 -13.57 -4.14 -11.09
N PRO A 74 -14.06 -3.01 -11.61
CA PRO A 74 -13.66 -1.66 -11.21
C PRO A 74 -13.55 -1.44 -9.69
N LYS A 75 -14.50 -1.95 -8.90
CA LYS A 75 -14.46 -1.82 -7.43
C LYS A 75 -13.23 -2.49 -6.81
N LYS A 76 -12.82 -3.66 -7.33
CA LYS A 76 -11.61 -4.35 -6.87
C LYS A 76 -10.34 -3.65 -7.34
N ILE A 77 -10.38 -3.04 -8.52
CA ILE A 77 -9.28 -2.19 -8.98
C ILE A 77 -9.12 -1.00 -8.03
N ASP A 78 -10.21 -0.32 -7.68
CA ASP A 78 -10.18 0.81 -6.76
C ASP A 78 -9.61 0.39 -5.39
N GLU A 79 -10.04 -0.76 -4.84
CA GLU A 79 -9.48 -1.31 -3.59
C GLU A 79 -7.95 -1.53 -3.67
N ILE A 80 -7.44 -2.06 -4.78
CA ILE A 80 -6.00 -2.29 -4.97
C ILE A 80 -5.26 -0.96 -5.09
N LEU A 81 -5.73 -0.05 -5.94
CA LEU A 81 -5.10 1.26 -6.13
C LEU A 81 -5.15 2.07 -4.82
N ASP A 82 -6.24 1.95 -4.05
CA ASP A 82 -6.43 2.54 -2.73
C ASP A 82 -5.60 1.93 -1.62
N SER A 83 -4.98 0.77 -1.85
CA SER A 83 -3.97 0.23 -0.94
C SER A 83 -2.62 0.97 -1.02
N PHE A 84 -2.39 1.81 -2.05
CA PHE A 84 -1.16 2.57 -2.21
C PHE A 84 -1.34 4.05 -1.85
N ALA A 85 -0.37 4.58 -1.10
CA ALA A 85 -0.30 5.97 -0.73
C ALA A 85 -0.25 6.85 -2.00
N PRO A 86 -0.94 8.00 -2.00
CA PRO A 86 -0.99 8.86 -3.17
C PRO A 86 0.41 9.17 -3.73
N GLN A 87 0.54 9.11 -5.06
CA GLN A 87 1.78 9.43 -5.78
C GLN A 87 2.97 8.47 -5.58
N THR A 88 2.79 7.36 -4.87
CA THR A 88 3.89 6.39 -4.65
C THR A 88 3.83 5.19 -5.59
N LEU A 89 2.68 4.94 -6.21
CA LEU A 89 2.47 3.79 -7.09
C LEU A 89 3.28 3.88 -8.38
N GLN A 90 3.99 2.81 -8.69
CA GLN A 90 4.75 2.56 -9.90
C GLN A 90 4.33 1.22 -10.50
N VAL A 91 4.36 1.15 -11.83
CA VAL A 91 4.21 -0.10 -12.58
C VAL A 91 5.60 -0.53 -13.03
N GLU A 92 6.04 -1.70 -12.59
CA GLU A 92 7.35 -2.25 -12.92
C GLU A 92 7.19 -3.64 -13.54
N ILE A 93 8.21 -4.08 -14.28
CA ILE A 93 8.29 -5.44 -14.81
C ILE A 93 9.43 -6.14 -14.08
N ALA A 94 9.12 -7.29 -13.46
CA ALA A 94 10.10 -8.07 -12.72
C ALA A 94 11.24 -8.57 -13.63
N GLY A 95 12.48 -8.40 -13.17
CA GLY A 95 13.68 -9.01 -13.70
C GLY A 95 14.06 -10.30 -12.96
N SER A 96 15.20 -10.88 -13.33
CA SER A 96 15.69 -12.15 -12.74
C SER A 96 16.13 -12.04 -11.27
N LYS A 97 16.26 -10.82 -10.74
CA LYS A 97 16.73 -10.55 -9.38
C LYS A 97 15.65 -9.96 -8.47
N ASP A 98 14.39 -9.93 -8.93
CA ASP A 98 13.30 -9.44 -8.11
C ASP A 98 12.73 -10.57 -7.24
N TYR A 99 12.65 -10.27 -5.94
CA TYR A 99 12.16 -11.18 -4.93
C TYR A 99 11.08 -10.48 -4.10
N GLY A 100 10.18 -11.26 -3.52
CA GLY A 100 9.16 -10.76 -2.62
C GLY A 100 9.02 -11.64 -1.40
N ILE A 101 8.90 -11.00 -0.23
CA ILE A 101 8.66 -11.62 1.06
C ILE A 101 7.22 -11.32 1.46
N ARG A 102 6.53 -12.30 2.03
CA ARG A 102 5.16 -12.17 2.50
C ARG A 102 5.01 -12.75 3.90
N PHE A 103 4.35 -11.99 4.77
CA PHE A 103 3.76 -12.54 5.99
C PHE A 103 2.50 -13.34 5.63
N PHE A 104 2.34 -14.50 6.24
CA PHE A 104 1.21 -15.39 6.00
C PHE A 104 0.74 -16.04 7.32
N ASP A 105 -0.40 -16.71 7.27
CA ASP A 105 -0.94 -17.45 8.40
C ASP A 105 -0.58 -18.94 8.28
N ILE A 106 0.08 -19.55 9.27
CA ILE A 106 0.46 -20.97 9.22
C ILE A 106 -0.77 -21.88 9.03
N ASP A 107 -1.88 -21.54 9.66
CA ASP A 107 -3.18 -22.22 9.58
C ASP A 107 -4.06 -21.69 8.42
N TYR A 108 -3.49 -21.01 7.41
CA TYR A 108 -4.27 -20.41 6.30
C TYR A 108 -5.25 -21.39 5.64
N LYS A 109 -4.92 -22.69 5.55
CA LYS A 109 -5.77 -23.70 4.91
C LYS A 109 -7.13 -23.89 5.59
N THR A 110 -7.28 -23.48 6.84
CA THR A 110 -8.55 -23.61 7.59
C THR A 110 -9.30 -22.28 7.72
N ARG A 111 -8.80 -21.20 7.11
CA ARG A 111 -9.39 -19.85 7.23
C ARG A 111 -10.33 -19.51 6.08
N ILE A 112 -11.38 -18.74 6.40
CA ILE A 112 -12.35 -18.23 5.40
C ILE A 112 -11.67 -17.24 4.44
N ASN A 113 -10.83 -16.34 4.98
CA ASN A 113 -10.03 -15.40 4.21
C ASN A 113 -8.55 -15.75 4.41
N PRO A 114 -8.00 -16.69 3.63
CA PRO A 114 -6.67 -17.21 3.88
C PRO A 114 -5.59 -16.19 3.52
N ALA A 115 -4.76 -15.82 4.48
CA ALA A 115 -3.46 -15.21 4.18
C ALA A 115 -2.47 -16.32 3.80
N SER A 116 -2.57 -16.83 2.57
CA SER A 116 -1.67 -17.87 2.06
C SER A 116 -0.26 -17.33 1.79
N PRO A 117 0.77 -18.19 1.78
CA PRO A 117 2.14 -17.77 1.51
C PRO A 117 2.32 -17.24 0.07
N ASN A 118 1.55 -17.71 -0.90
CA ASN A 118 1.56 -17.25 -2.29
C ASN A 118 0.49 -16.17 -2.58
N GLY A 119 0.21 -15.27 -1.62
CA GLY A 119 -0.77 -14.19 -1.80
C GLY A 119 -0.23 -12.98 -2.57
N GLN A 120 -1.10 -12.00 -2.82
CA GLN A 120 -0.85 -10.90 -3.77
C GLN A 120 0.06 -9.77 -3.25
N TYR A 121 0.16 -9.58 -1.94
CA TYR A 121 0.93 -8.47 -1.34
C TYR A 121 2.25 -8.98 -0.76
N LEU A 122 3.36 -8.37 -1.14
CA LEU A 122 4.72 -8.71 -0.73
C LEU A 122 5.49 -7.43 -0.34
N PHE A 123 6.69 -7.60 0.22
CA PHE A 123 7.69 -6.55 0.44
C PHE A 123 9.08 -7.09 0.09
N GLU A 124 10.04 -6.23 -0.27
CA GLU A 124 11.35 -6.69 -0.77
C GLU A 124 12.28 -7.15 0.35
N THR A 125 12.36 -6.36 1.42
CA THR A 125 13.35 -6.54 2.49
C THR A 125 12.82 -6.04 3.82
N PHE A 126 13.40 -6.51 4.93
CA PHE A 126 13.02 -6.05 6.26
C PHE A 126 13.56 -4.65 6.54
N THR A 127 12.66 -3.76 6.95
CA THR A 127 12.96 -2.42 7.46
C THR A 127 12.23 -2.20 8.78
N SER A 128 12.48 -1.08 9.48
CA SER A 128 11.72 -0.72 10.67
C SER A 128 10.22 -0.58 10.41
N ASN A 129 9.82 -0.30 9.17
CA ASN A 129 8.41 -0.15 8.77
C ASN A 129 7.77 -1.47 8.30
N ILE A 130 8.54 -2.54 8.07
CA ILE A 130 7.99 -3.87 7.74
C ILE A 130 7.46 -4.51 9.02
N ASN A 131 6.26 -4.07 9.39
CA ASN A 131 5.50 -4.54 10.53
C ASN A 131 4.01 -4.34 10.22
N ARG A 132 3.17 -4.72 11.19
CA ARG A 132 1.71 -4.62 11.07
C ARG A 132 1.20 -3.22 10.72
N GLU A 133 1.77 -2.20 11.34
CA GLU A 133 1.35 -0.82 11.15
C GLU A 133 1.81 -0.27 9.81
N GLY A 134 3.08 -0.50 9.45
CA GLY A 134 3.64 0.01 8.21
C GLY A 134 3.06 -0.66 6.96
N LEU A 135 2.72 -1.95 7.02
CA LEU A 135 2.03 -2.65 5.92
C LEU A 135 0.51 -2.48 5.95
N ALA A 136 -0.01 -1.67 6.89
CA ALA A 136 -1.43 -1.48 7.12
C ALA A 136 -2.24 -2.79 7.14
N LEU A 137 -1.76 -3.77 7.94
CA LEU A 137 -2.16 -5.17 7.84
C LEU A 137 -2.90 -5.65 9.10
N PRO A 138 -4.22 -5.40 9.23
CA PRO A 138 -4.96 -5.80 10.40
C PRO A 138 -4.88 -7.30 10.75
N PRO A 139 -4.92 -7.70 12.03
CA PRO A 139 -4.89 -9.10 12.45
C PRO A 139 -6.04 -9.94 11.90
N SER A 140 -7.18 -9.32 11.59
CA SER A 140 -8.33 -9.99 10.97
C SER A 140 -8.09 -10.37 9.51
N TRP A 141 -7.09 -9.78 8.86
CA TRP A 141 -6.69 -10.10 7.50
C TRP A 141 -5.49 -11.05 7.47
N ASN A 142 -4.55 -10.85 8.39
CA ASN A 142 -3.31 -11.62 8.46
C ASN A 142 -2.70 -11.52 9.87
N GLN A 143 -2.59 -12.64 10.55
CA GLN A 143 -2.00 -12.72 11.88
C GLN A 143 -0.47 -12.67 11.87
N MET A 144 0.16 -12.81 10.70
CA MET A 144 1.62 -12.76 10.50
C MET A 144 2.35 -13.85 11.28
N THR A 145 1.81 -15.07 11.29
CA THR A 145 2.40 -16.21 12.04
C THR A 145 3.48 -16.94 11.27
N GLY A 146 3.62 -16.69 9.96
CA GLY A 146 4.68 -17.22 9.11
C GLY A 146 5.23 -16.18 8.14
N ILE A 147 6.41 -16.46 7.59
CA ILE A 147 7.10 -15.65 6.58
C ILE A 147 7.53 -16.58 5.44
N LYS A 148 7.34 -16.14 4.20
CA LYS A 148 7.83 -16.84 3.01
C LYS A 148 8.44 -15.85 2.03
N GLN A 149 9.58 -16.21 1.47
CA GLN A 149 10.22 -15.51 0.35
C GLN A 149 9.94 -16.27 -0.95
N TRP A 150 9.81 -15.52 -2.03
CA TRP A 150 9.59 -15.98 -3.39
C TRP A 150 10.53 -15.27 -4.34
N GLN A 151 11.00 -15.96 -5.38
CA GLN A 151 11.44 -15.28 -6.59
C GLN A 151 10.21 -14.85 -7.38
N ILE A 152 10.21 -13.62 -7.89
CA ILE A 152 9.15 -13.15 -8.78
C ILE A 152 9.52 -13.55 -10.20
N GLU A 153 8.59 -14.19 -10.91
CA GLU A 153 8.84 -14.65 -12.27
C GLU A 153 9.19 -13.47 -13.19
N PRO A 154 10.33 -13.50 -13.91
CA PRO A 154 10.71 -12.42 -14.82
C PRO A 154 9.64 -12.16 -15.87
N GLY A 155 9.35 -10.87 -16.13
CA GLY A 155 8.25 -10.46 -16.99
C GLY A 155 6.93 -10.22 -16.27
N THR A 156 6.82 -10.56 -14.98
CA THR A 156 5.63 -10.26 -14.17
C THR A 156 5.47 -8.75 -13.98
N ILE A 157 4.26 -8.23 -14.24
CA ILE A 157 3.92 -6.85 -13.90
C ILE A 157 3.71 -6.73 -12.39
N MET A 158 4.42 -5.79 -11.78
CA MET A 158 4.40 -5.48 -10.36
C MET A 158 3.85 -4.06 -10.16
N LEU A 159 2.95 -3.92 -9.17
CA LEU A 159 2.54 -2.62 -8.67
C LEU A 159 3.31 -2.34 -7.38
N LYS A 160 4.21 -1.37 -7.40
CA LYS A 160 5.11 -1.06 -6.27
C LYS A 160 4.85 0.33 -5.73
N GLY A 161 4.92 0.48 -4.42
CA GLY A 161 4.71 1.78 -3.77
C GLY A 161 4.56 1.66 -2.27
N ILE A 162 4.21 2.76 -1.61
CA ILE A 162 4.01 2.79 -0.16
C ILE A 162 2.58 2.34 0.16
N ALA A 163 2.40 1.49 1.17
CA ALA A 163 1.10 1.10 1.68
C ALA A 163 0.36 2.31 2.27
N ASP A 164 -0.88 2.54 1.85
CA ASP A 164 -1.77 3.58 2.41
C ASP A 164 -2.41 3.11 3.71
N SER A 165 -2.89 4.07 4.50
CA SER A 165 -3.62 3.75 5.73
C SER A 165 -4.87 2.91 5.47
N GLN A 166 -5.15 1.96 6.37
CA GLN A 166 -6.33 1.10 6.32
C GLN A 166 -7.17 1.28 7.58
N GLN A 167 -8.47 1.54 7.39
CA GLN A 167 -9.45 1.60 8.46
C GLN A 167 -10.43 0.43 8.32
N LEU A 168 -10.45 -0.46 9.30
CA LEU A 168 -11.45 -1.52 9.36
C LEU A 168 -12.80 -0.95 9.81
N GLN A 169 -13.87 -1.28 9.07
CA GLN A 169 -15.23 -0.95 9.49
C GLN A 169 -15.53 -1.55 10.87
N GLY A 170 -16.11 -0.75 11.75
CA GLY A 170 -16.42 -1.14 13.13
C GLY A 170 -15.23 -1.08 14.10
N THR A 171 -14.05 -0.67 13.65
CA THR A 171 -12.90 -0.42 14.53
C THR A 171 -12.63 1.08 14.67
N GLN A 172 -12.18 1.49 15.86
CA GLN A 172 -11.76 2.88 16.13
C GLN A 172 -10.28 3.11 15.80
N TYR A 173 -9.62 2.15 15.14
CA TYR A 173 -8.19 2.18 14.85
C TYR A 173 -7.93 2.27 13.35
N ILE A 174 -6.94 3.08 12.99
CA ILE A 174 -6.45 3.22 11.62
C ILE A 174 -5.03 2.66 11.63
N TYR A 175 -4.78 1.64 10.81
CA TYR A 175 -3.43 1.19 10.56
C TYR A 175 -2.78 2.20 9.60
N PRO A 176 -1.66 2.82 9.96
CA PRO A 176 -1.17 4.03 9.30
C PRO A 176 -0.57 3.78 7.92
N GLY A 177 -0.05 2.58 7.64
CA GLY A 177 0.74 2.34 6.43
C GLY A 177 2.14 2.94 6.53
N GLY A 178 2.81 3.10 5.39
CA GLY A 178 4.15 3.70 5.31
C GLY A 178 5.31 2.73 4.99
N ALA A 179 5.03 1.44 4.83
CA ALA A 179 5.99 0.46 4.29
C ALA A 179 5.93 0.41 2.76
N GLU A 180 7.06 0.15 2.13
CA GLU A 180 7.07 -0.29 0.73
C GLU A 180 6.40 -1.66 0.60
N GLN A 181 5.50 -1.76 -0.37
CA GLN A 181 4.79 -2.97 -0.71
C GLN A 181 4.79 -3.20 -2.23
N ILE A 182 4.65 -4.47 -2.59
CA ILE A 182 4.47 -4.95 -3.94
C ILE A 182 3.10 -5.63 -4.02
N PHE A 183 2.32 -5.30 -5.04
CA PHE A 183 1.14 -6.06 -5.42
C PHE A 183 1.40 -6.82 -6.73
N ILE A 184 1.09 -8.11 -6.73
CA ILE A 184 1.12 -8.99 -7.89
C ILE A 184 -0.27 -9.60 -8.06
N TYR A 185 -0.80 -9.54 -9.27
CA TYR A 185 -2.14 -10.03 -9.56
C TYR A 185 -2.20 -11.56 -9.61
N GLN A 186 -3.05 -12.16 -8.75
CA GLN A 186 -3.35 -13.60 -8.70
C GLN A 186 -2.15 -14.54 -8.96
N PRO A 187 -1.06 -14.44 -8.18
CA PRO A 187 0.14 -15.23 -8.42
C PRO A 187 -0.08 -16.75 -8.38
N TRP A 188 -1.11 -17.24 -7.68
CA TRP A 188 -1.48 -18.66 -7.69
C TRP A 188 -2.04 -19.15 -9.03
N ASN A 189 -2.69 -18.27 -9.79
CA ASN A 189 -3.26 -18.58 -11.12
C ASN A 189 -2.20 -18.44 -12.20
N TYR A 190 -1.40 -17.38 -12.16
CA TYR A 190 -0.40 -17.08 -13.20
C TYR A 190 1.00 -17.66 -12.91
N LYS A 191 1.20 -18.30 -11.75
CA LYS A 191 2.47 -18.93 -11.34
C LYS A 191 3.66 -17.95 -11.24
N THR A 192 3.36 -16.69 -10.95
CA THR A 192 4.36 -15.60 -10.91
C THR A 192 5.19 -15.53 -9.63
N LEU A 193 4.93 -16.41 -8.65
CA LEU A 193 5.75 -16.58 -7.45
C LEU A 193 6.39 -17.97 -7.50
N LEU A 194 7.71 -17.99 -7.66
CA LEU A 194 8.52 -19.18 -7.82
C LEU A 194 9.22 -19.53 -6.51
N GLU A 195 9.28 -20.83 -6.21
CA GLU A 195 10.13 -21.32 -5.13
C GLU A 195 11.59 -20.94 -5.44
N PRO A 196 12.29 -20.25 -4.50
CA PRO A 196 13.65 -19.79 -4.72
C PRO A 196 14.69 -20.92 -4.75
#